data_AF-A0A5C7X294-F1
#
_entry.id   AF-A0A5C7X294-F1
#
_cell.length_a   1.000
_cell.length_b   1.000
_cell.length_c   1.000
_cell.angle_alpha   90.00
_cell.angle_beta   90.00
_cell.angle_gamma   90.00
#
_symmetry.space_group_name_H-M   'P 1'
#
loop_
_entity.id
_entity.type
_entity.pdbx_description
1 polymer ?
#
loop_
_entity_poly.entity_id
_entity_poly.type
_entity_poly.pdbx_seq_one_letter_code
_entity_poly.pdbx_strand_id
1 'polypeptide(L)' 'MSSIELRRLQSGDRDGAGASGRKITKRFLVSGHWRQQACAPGRSLRKPLYIDGYLKGPDRAPLMEVSDRVYVWRR' A
#
# COMPACT_ATOMS: atom_id res chain seq x y z
N MET A 1 11.29 23.84 5.80
CA MET A 1 10.74 22.71 5.01
C MET A 1 11.61 21.49 5.25
N SER A 2 11.08 20.43 5.86
CA SER A 2 11.82 19.20 6.18
C SER A 2 11.76 18.25 4.99
N SER A 3 12.91 17.80 4.48
CA SER A 3 12.98 16.80 3.39
C SER A 3 13.33 15.43 3.97
N ILE A 4 12.65 14.38 3.52
CA ILE A 4 12.89 13.00 3.96
C ILE A 4 13.67 12.27 2.88
N GLU A 5 14.84 11.76 3.22
CA GLU A 5 15.60 10.87 2.34
C GLU A 5 14.95 9.47 2.33
N LEU A 6 14.78 8.92 1.12
CA LEU A 6 14.23 7.57 0.93
C LEU A 6 15.24 6.53 1.44
N ARG A 7 15.15 6.18 2.73
CA ARG A 7 15.85 5.00 3.26
C ARG A 7 15.17 3.75 2.74
N ARG A 8 15.93 2.85 2.11
CA ARG A 8 15.45 1.50 1.78
C ARG A 8 14.96 0.86 3.08
N LEU A 9 13.65 0.63 3.19
CA LEU A 9 13.12 -0.24 4.23
C LEU A 9 13.82 -1.58 4.04
N GLN A 10 14.58 -2.03 5.05
CA GLN A 10 15.09 -3.40 5.06
C GLN A 10 13.86 -4.31 4.93
N SER A 11 13.70 -4.94 3.75
CA SER A 11 12.83 -6.10 3.64
C SER A 11 13.42 -7.16 4.55
N GLY A 12 12.88 -7.25 5.77
CA GLY A 12 13.07 -8.43 6.58
C GLY A 12 12.45 -9.57 5.80
N ASP A 13 13.30 -10.44 5.28
CA ASP A 13 12.95 -11.76 4.80
C ASP A 13 12.01 -12.44 5.79
N ARG A 14 10.80 -12.80 5.35
CA ARG A 14 9.84 -13.58 6.12
C ARG A 14 9.02 -14.44 5.17
N ASP A 15 9.69 -15.45 4.63
CA ASP A 15 9.07 -16.75 4.47
C ASP A 15 8.57 -17.22 5.85
N GLY A 16 7.25 -17.31 6.03
CA GLY A 16 6.69 -17.75 7.31
C GLY A 16 5.21 -17.41 7.46
N ALA A 17 4.35 -18.33 7.02
CA ALA A 17 2.95 -18.38 7.40
C ALA A 17 2.83 -18.48 8.93
N GLY A 18 2.38 -17.42 9.59
CA GLY A 18 2.18 -17.44 11.05
C GLY A 18 1.88 -16.05 11.63
N ALA A 19 0.61 -15.66 11.61
CA ALA A 19 -0.13 -14.76 12.51
C ALA A 19 0.60 -13.73 13.42
N SER A 20 1.71 -13.13 13.02
CA SER A 20 2.30 -11.93 13.62
C SER A 20 2.56 -10.86 12.56
N GLY A 21 1.56 -10.64 11.70
CA GLY A 21 1.54 -9.52 10.78
C GLY A 21 1.35 -8.20 11.54
N ARG A 22 2.04 -7.15 11.09
CA ARG A 22 1.82 -5.78 11.60
C ARG A 22 0.33 -5.44 11.49
N LYS A 23 -0.36 -5.29 12.62
CA LYS A 23 -1.78 -4.91 12.64
C LYS A 23 -1.93 -3.46 12.19
N ILE A 24 -2.81 -3.23 11.23
CA ILE A 24 -3.17 -1.89 10.77
C ILE A 24 -4.14 -1.28 11.80
N THR A 25 -3.68 -0.27 12.54
CA THR A 25 -4.45 0.40 13.60
C THR A 25 -5.02 1.76 13.19
N LYS A 26 -4.72 2.23 11.98
CA LYS A 26 -5.18 3.50 11.42
C LYS A 26 -5.78 3.28 10.04
N ARG A 27 -6.68 4.18 9.63
CA ARG A 27 -7.18 4.24 8.25
C ARG A 27 -6.32 5.17 7.41
N PHE A 28 -6.06 4.87 6.15
CA PHE A 28 -5.31 5.75 5.25
C PHE A 28 -5.81 5.65 3.81
N LEU A 29 -5.76 6.77 3.09
CA LEU A 29 -6.17 6.82 1.69
C LEU A 29 -5.16 6.06 0.83
N VAL A 30 -5.67 5.16 -0.01
CA VAL A 30 -4.91 4.50 -1.06
C VAL A 30 -5.27 5.19 -2.37
N SER A 31 -4.28 5.71 -3.07
CA SER A 31 -4.48 6.33 -4.38
C SER A 31 -4.99 5.30 -5.41
N GLY A 32 -5.77 5.78 -6.37
CA GLY A 32 -6.23 4.96 -7.48
C GLY A 32 -5.04 4.40 -8.28
N HIS A 33 -5.19 3.18 -8.77
CA HIS A 33 -4.10 2.48 -9.48
C HIS A 33 -4.64 1.45 -10.46
N TRP A 34 -3.82 1.16 -11.47
CA TRP A 34 -4.06 0.07 -12.40
C TRP A 34 -3.69 -1.28 -11.77
N ARG A 35 -4.55 -2.28 -11.95
CA ARG A 35 -4.30 -3.66 -11.56
C ARG A 35 -4.47 -4.59 -12.76
N GLN A 36 -3.60 -5.59 -12.85
CA GLN A 36 -3.75 -6.71 -13.78
C GLN A 36 -4.63 -7.80 -13.14
N GLN A 37 -5.95 -7.68 -13.26
CA GLN A 37 -6.94 -8.59 -12.66
C GLN A 37 -6.94 -9.94 -13.37
N ALA A 38 -6.81 -11.05 -12.63
CA ALA A 38 -6.97 -12.39 -13.20
C ALA A 38 -8.45 -12.69 -13.45
N CYS A 39 -8.79 -13.23 -14.63
CA CYS A 39 -10.19 -13.42 -15.04
C CYS A 39 -10.54 -14.78 -15.66
N ALA A 40 -9.58 -15.53 -16.21
CA ALA A 40 -9.85 -16.83 -16.85
C ALA A 40 -9.67 -18.01 -15.87
N PRO A 41 -10.18 -19.22 -16.19
CA PRO A 41 -9.97 -20.42 -15.40
C PRO A 41 -8.47 -20.63 -15.08
N GLY A 42 -8.17 -20.98 -13.84
CA GLY A 42 -6.79 -21.11 -13.38
C GLY A 42 -6.00 -19.80 -13.36
N ARG A 43 -6.65 -18.63 -13.46
CA ARG A 43 -6.01 -17.30 -13.49
C ARG A 43 -5.09 -17.11 -14.71
N SER A 44 -5.40 -17.77 -15.83
CA SER A 44 -4.55 -17.84 -17.02
C SER A 44 -4.46 -16.54 -17.83
N LEU A 45 -5.48 -15.67 -17.75
CA LEU A 45 -5.51 -14.37 -18.45
C LEU A 45 -5.58 -13.20 -17.46
N ARG A 46 -5.09 -12.04 -17.92
CA ARG A 46 -5.12 -10.76 -17.20
C ARG A 46 -5.95 -9.72 -17.93
N LYS A 47 -6.73 -8.97 -17.18
CA LYS A 47 -7.47 -7.80 -17.65
C LYS A 47 -7.00 -6.57 -16.87
N PRO A 48 -6.50 -5.51 -17.53
CA PRO A 48 -6.27 -4.24 -16.88
C PRO A 48 -7.57 -3.69 -16.29
N LEU A 49 -7.55 -3.35 -15.01
CA LEU A 49 -8.67 -2.74 -14.30
C LEU A 49 -8.13 -1.55 -13.50
N TYR A 50 -8.77 -0.39 -13.65
CA TYR A 50 -8.51 0.73 -12.76
C TYR A 50 -9.30 0.55 -11.46
N ILE A 51 -8.61 0.65 -10.33
CA ILE A 51 -9.21 0.63 -9.00
C ILE A 51 -9.20 2.07 -8.49
N ASP A 52 -10.37 2.61 -8.21
CA ASP A 52 -10.52 3.94 -7.64
C ASP A 52 -9.86 4.04 -6.27
N GLY A 53 -9.50 5.27 -5.88
CA GLY A 53 -8.93 5.50 -4.55
C GLY A 53 -9.91 5.14 -3.45
N TYR A 54 -9.43 4.51 -2.39
CA TYR A 54 -10.27 4.03 -1.28
C TYR A 54 -9.57 4.15 0.06
N LEU A 55 -10.37 4.10 1.13
CA LEU A 55 -9.87 4.14 2.50
C LEU A 55 -9.55 2.73 2.97
N LYS A 56 -8.29 2.45 3.34
CA LYS A 56 -7.86 1.15 3.86
C LYS A 56 -7.68 1.19 5.36
N GLY A 57 -8.15 0.17 6.06
CA GLY A 57 -8.01 0.00 7.51
C GLY A 57 -9.36 -0.33 8.18
N PRO A 58 -9.38 -0.63 9.49
CA PRO A 58 -10.61 -0.94 10.21
C PRO A 58 -11.58 0.25 10.22
N ASP A 59 -12.88 0.02 10.03
CA ASP A 59 -13.90 1.07 9.82
C ASP A 59 -13.91 2.17 10.89
N ARG A 60 -13.69 1.81 12.16
CA ARG A 60 -13.70 2.75 13.30
C ARG A 60 -12.31 3.23 13.72
N ALA A 61 -11.26 2.88 13.00
CA ALA A 61 -9.91 3.33 13.33
C ALA A 61 -9.73 4.82 12.98
N PRO A 62 -8.88 5.56 13.69
CA PRO A 62 -8.60 6.95 13.37
C PRO A 62 -7.96 7.08 11.98
N LEU A 63 -8.27 8.16 11.27
CA LEU A 63 -7.63 8.49 9.99
C LEU A 63 -6.17 8.86 10.25
N MET A 64 -5.26 8.37 9.41
CA MET A 64 -3.87 8.78 9.44
C MET A 64 -3.80 10.24 9.00
N GLU A 65 -3.19 11.08 9.83
CA GLU A 65 -2.92 12.47 9.47
C GLU A 65 -2.12 12.51 8.16
N VAL A 66 -2.57 13.37 7.24
CA VAL A 66 -1.84 13.64 6.01
C VAL A 66 -0.54 14.32 6.45
N SER A 67 0.55 13.57 6.43
CA SER A 67 1.85 14.11 6.75
C SER A 67 2.31 14.95 5.55
N ASP A 68 2.86 16.15 5.79
CA ASP A 68 3.45 17.05 4.78
C ASP A 68 4.74 16.49 4.13
N ARG A 69 4.82 15.17 3.97
CA ARG A 69 5.99 14.48 3.45
C ARG A 69 6.08 14.70 1.96
N VAL A 70 7.10 15.46 1.58
CA VAL A 70 7.50 15.64 0.18
C VAL A 70 8.67 14.71 -0.10
N TYR A 71 8.52 13.85 -1.11
CA TYR A 71 9.62 13.04 -1.63
C TYR A 71 10.47 13.90 -2.57
N VAL A 72 11.74 14.08 -2.26
CA VAL A 72 12.68 14.81 -3.11
C VAL A 72 13.40 13.80 -3.99
N TRP A 73 13.23 13.89 -5.30
CA TRP A 73 14.04 13.13 -6.24
C TRP A 73 15.43 13.76 -6.33
N ARG A 74 16.47 12.97 -6.01
CA ARG A 74 17.87 13.36 -6.19
C ARG A 74 18.44 12.57 -7.37
N ARG A 75 19.00 13.28 -8.33
CA ARG A 75 19.64 12.75 -9.55
C ARG A 75 21.11 12.43 -9.31
#